data_AF-V9GCR0-F1
#
_entry.id   AF-V9GCR0-F1
#
_cell.length_a   1.000
_cell.length_b   1.000
_cell.length_c   1.000
_cell.angle_alpha   90.00
_cell.angle_beta   90.00
_cell.angle_gamma   90.00
#
_symmetry.space_group_name_H-M   'P 1'
#
loop_
_entity.id
_entity.type
_entity.pdbx_description
1 polymer ?
#
loop_
_entity_poly.entity_id
_entity_poly.type
_entity_poly.pdbx_seq_one_letter_code
_entity_poly.pdbx_strand_id
1 'polypeptide(L)'
;MYLAQSMAILLQAKWLAEAISGLFAGSTLQEQSEVIALFLLAFVARHGIGAMQQGIAQRFAEQTGTSLRNQLLKELFQKGPVFARTEGTGNLVTLVLEGIGKFRKYAELIVPRMLSVAITPALVWLYVFMTDRISAVILLVTMPILIVFLILVGLAAKKQTEGQLESYQMLSNHFVDSLRGLITLKFLGQSRKHMGSIRQVSEGYRRATMRTLRVAFLSSFALDFFTMLSVASVAVNLGLRLINGSLELLPALLVLILAPEFFLPVRMVGADFHATLDGKQAGESMLRMIHDARSGEGIAEHQEEPQEAESAGKSFASPFEWSERSELQLTGIG
;
A
#
# COMPACT_ATOMS: atom_id res chain seq x y z
N MET A 1 -10.72 -20.83 -1.24
CA MET A 1 -9.33 -20.82 -1.72
C MET A 1 -8.31 -20.63 -0.60
N TYR A 2 -8.40 -19.58 0.24
CA TYR A 2 -7.47 -19.38 1.36
C TYR A 2 -7.42 -20.56 2.34
N LEU A 3 -8.58 -21.06 2.79
CA LEU A 3 -8.64 -22.27 3.63
C LEU A 3 -7.92 -23.47 3.01
N ALA A 4 -8.09 -23.69 1.70
CA ALA A 4 -7.44 -24.79 0.98
C ALA A 4 -5.92 -24.59 0.88
N GLN A 5 -5.45 -23.35 0.66
CA GLN A 5 -4.03 -23.04 0.67
C GLN A 5 -3.43 -23.22 2.07
N SER A 6 -4.09 -22.73 3.13
CA SER A 6 -3.64 -22.90 4.50
C SER A 6 -3.60 -24.39 4.89
N MET A 7 -4.59 -25.18 4.47
CA MET A 7 -4.57 -26.64 4.64
C MET A 7 -3.38 -27.28 3.91
N ALA A 8 -3.11 -26.87 2.67
CA ALA A 8 -1.95 -27.35 1.92
C ALA A 8 -0.62 -26.98 2.62
N ILE A 9 -0.52 -25.81 3.26
CA ILE A 9 0.64 -25.43 4.09
C ILE A 9 0.80 -26.39 5.27
N LEU A 10 -0.28 -26.70 5.99
CA LEU A 10 -0.23 -27.63 7.12
C LEU A 10 0.20 -29.04 6.68
N LEU A 11 -0.39 -29.55 5.60
CA LEU A 11 -0.05 -30.87 5.06
C LEU A 11 1.39 -30.92 4.54
N GLN A 12 1.84 -29.87 3.84
CA GLN A 12 3.22 -29.74 3.39
C GLN A 12 4.19 -29.78 4.58
N ALA A 13 3.92 -29.02 5.64
CA ALA A 13 4.78 -28.98 6.83
C ALA A 13 4.78 -30.34 7.56
N LYS A 14 3.61 -30.97 7.70
CA LYS A 14 3.46 -32.29 8.31
C LYS A 14 4.28 -33.35 7.60
N TRP A 15 4.07 -33.52 6.29
CA TRP A 15 4.75 -34.55 5.51
C TRP A 15 6.25 -34.27 5.35
N LEU A 16 6.65 -33.00 5.29
CA LEU A 16 8.07 -32.65 5.33
C LEU A 16 8.71 -33.03 6.67
N ALA A 17 8.03 -32.74 7.78
CA ALA A 17 8.52 -33.09 9.12
C ALA A 17 8.59 -34.61 9.32
N GLU A 18 7.57 -35.35 8.87
CA GLU A 18 7.52 -36.82 8.92
C GLU A 18 8.66 -37.43 8.08
N ALA A 19 8.86 -36.98 6.84
CA ALA A 19 9.93 -37.48 5.98
C ALA A 19 11.31 -37.26 6.59
N ILE A 20 11.59 -36.06 7.11
CA ILE A 20 12.89 -35.74 7.74
C ILE A 20 13.07 -36.52 9.03
N SER A 21 12.06 -36.60 9.89
CA SER A 21 12.15 -37.33 11.16
C SER A 21 12.33 -38.83 10.93
N GLY A 22 11.66 -39.40 9.93
CA GLY A 22 11.82 -40.80 9.57
C GLY A 22 13.21 -41.11 9.03
N LEU A 23 13.75 -40.27 8.15
CA LEU A 23 15.12 -40.43 7.65
C LEU A 23 16.14 -40.30 8.80
N PHE A 24 15.91 -39.40 9.74
CA PHE A 24 16.75 -39.25 10.93
C PHE A 24 16.68 -40.48 11.85
N ALA A 25 15.52 -41.16 11.91
CA ALA A 25 15.34 -42.42 12.64
C ALA A 25 15.95 -43.65 11.92
N GLY A 26 16.53 -43.47 10.73
CA GLY A 26 17.22 -44.53 9.99
C GLY A 26 16.40 -45.22 8.89
N SER A 27 15.18 -44.77 8.61
CA SER A 27 14.40 -45.31 7.47
C SER A 27 15.04 -44.98 6.13
N THR A 28 14.82 -45.83 5.13
CA THR A 28 15.37 -45.63 3.79
C THR A 28 14.53 -44.64 2.97
N LEU A 29 15.12 -44.06 1.92
CA LEU A 29 14.38 -43.19 0.98
C LEU A 29 13.21 -43.91 0.30
N GLN A 30 13.32 -45.22 0.05
CA GLN A 30 12.23 -46.00 -0.52
C GLN A 30 11.05 -46.14 0.45
N GLU A 31 11.31 -46.35 1.73
CA GLU A 31 10.27 -46.41 2.77
C GLU A 31 9.54 -45.07 2.93
N GLN A 32 10.21 -43.95 2.67
CA GLN A 32 9.62 -42.60 2.74
C GLN A 32 9.01 -42.10 1.43
N SER A 33 9.01 -42.92 0.36
CA SER A 33 8.57 -42.49 -0.96
C SER A 33 7.11 -42.00 -0.99
N GLU A 34 6.22 -42.63 -0.23
CA GLU A 34 4.82 -42.23 -0.10
C GLU A 34 4.68 -40.85 0.57
N VAL A 35 5.38 -40.63 1.69
CA VAL A 35 5.36 -39.35 2.42
C VAL A 35 5.95 -38.22 1.57
N ILE A 36 7.02 -38.51 0.82
CA ILE A 36 7.62 -37.56 -0.13
C ILE A 36 6.66 -37.23 -1.27
N ALA A 37 5.94 -38.22 -1.82
CA ALA A 37 4.96 -38.00 -2.87
C ALA A 37 3.79 -37.13 -2.37
N LEU A 38 3.30 -37.39 -1.15
CA LEU A 38 2.27 -36.57 -0.51
C LEU A 38 2.77 -35.14 -0.26
N PHE A 39 4.01 -34.97 0.23
CA PHE A 39 4.65 -33.66 0.36
C PHE A 39 4.68 -32.91 -0.98
N LEU A 40 5.11 -33.56 -2.07
CA LEU A 40 5.16 -32.95 -3.39
C LEU A 40 3.77 -32.56 -3.88
N LEU A 41 2.76 -33.39 -3.63
CA LEU A 41 1.37 -33.08 -3.96
C LEU A 41 0.88 -31.84 -3.20
N ALA A 42 1.11 -31.76 -1.88
CA ALA A 42 0.77 -30.58 -1.08
C ALA A 42 1.54 -29.33 -1.54
N PHE A 43 2.82 -29.47 -1.88
CA PHE A 43 3.65 -28.39 -2.40
C PHE A 43 3.07 -27.83 -3.71
N VAL A 44 2.74 -28.69 -4.68
CA VAL A 44 2.13 -28.30 -5.95
C VAL A 44 0.75 -27.68 -5.72
N ALA A 45 -0.07 -28.27 -4.86
CA ALA A 45 -1.38 -27.74 -4.51
C ALA A 45 -1.28 -26.34 -3.89
N ARG A 46 -0.37 -26.12 -2.94
CA ARG A 46 -0.12 -24.81 -2.32
C ARG A 46 0.24 -23.74 -3.36
N HIS A 47 1.20 -24.04 -4.24
CA HIS A 47 1.67 -23.08 -5.25
C HIS A 47 0.63 -22.86 -6.34
N GLY A 48 -0.07 -23.91 -6.78
CA GLY A 48 -1.16 -23.82 -7.75
C GLY A 48 -2.31 -22.95 -7.24
N ILE A 49 -2.77 -23.19 -6.01
CA ILE A 49 -3.82 -22.36 -5.38
C ILE A 49 -3.35 -20.91 -5.23
N GLY A 50 -2.09 -20.69 -4.81
CA GLY A 50 -1.52 -19.34 -4.68
C GLY A 50 -1.49 -18.58 -6.01
N ALA A 51 -1.04 -19.24 -7.09
CA ALA A 51 -1.02 -18.66 -8.43
C ALA A 51 -2.44 -18.33 -8.94
N MET A 52 -3.41 -19.21 -8.70
CA MET A 52 -4.82 -18.96 -9.03
C MET A 52 -5.38 -17.75 -8.27
N GLN A 53 -5.12 -17.66 -6.96
CA GLN A 53 -5.55 -16.52 -6.15
C GLN A 53 -4.96 -15.21 -6.66
N GLN A 54 -3.67 -15.20 -6.99
CA GLN A 54 -3.00 -14.02 -7.53
C GLN A 54 -3.58 -13.61 -8.89
N GLY A 55 -3.84 -14.57 -9.78
CA GLY A 55 -4.49 -14.31 -11.07
C GLY A 55 -5.92 -13.76 -10.93
N ILE A 56 -6.70 -14.25 -9.96
CA ILE A 56 -8.05 -13.72 -9.66
C ILE A 56 -7.96 -12.29 -9.12
N ALA A 57 -7.06 -12.04 -8.18
CA ALA A 57 -6.86 -10.71 -7.58
C ALA A 57 -6.44 -9.67 -8.63
N GLN A 58 -5.54 -10.05 -9.55
CA GLN A 58 -5.09 -9.18 -10.65
C GLN A 58 -6.23 -8.83 -11.60
N ARG A 59 -7.01 -9.83 -12.04
CA ARG A 59 -8.18 -9.59 -12.90
C ARG A 59 -9.21 -8.70 -12.23
N PHE A 60 -9.49 -8.93 -10.94
CA PHE A 60 -10.39 -8.09 -10.16
C PHE A 60 -9.90 -6.65 -10.06
N ALA A 61 -8.61 -6.45 -9.79
CA ALA A 61 -7.98 -5.13 -9.72
C ALA A 61 -8.02 -4.40 -11.06
N GLU A 62 -7.74 -5.09 -12.17
CA GLU A 62 -7.80 -4.54 -13.52
C GLU A 62 -9.21 -4.11 -13.91
N GLN A 63 -10.21 -4.96 -13.66
CA GLN A 63 -11.62 -4.65 -13.95
C GLN A 63 -12.10 -3.45 -13.13
N THR A 64 -11.86 -3.46 -11.82
CA THR A 64 -12.29 -2.39 -10.91
C THR A 64 -11.57 -1.07 -11.24
N GLY A 65 -10.26 -1.12 -11.50
CA GLY A 65 -9.49 0.06 -11.87
C GLY A 65 -9.85 0.61 -13.26
N THR A 66 -10.21 -0.24 -14.21
CA THR A 66 -10.70 0.20 -15.54
C THR A 66 -12.10 0.81 -15.45
N SER A 67 -12.99 0.21 -14.65
CA SER A 67 -14.31 0.77 -14.38
C SER A 67 -14.22 2.16 -13.73
N LEU A 68 -13.37 2.30 -12.70
CA LEU A 68 -13.16 3.58 -12.03
C LEU A 68 -12.55 4.64 -12.95
N ARG A 69 -11.60 4.26 -13.82
CA ARG A 69 -11.05 5.13 -14.86
C ARG A 69 -12.14 5.63 -15.81
N ASN A 70 -12.99 4.75 -16.30
CA ASN A 70 -14.04 5.10 -17.25
C ASN A 70 -15.08 6.03 -16.62
N GLN A 71 -15.44 5.78 -15.36
CA GLN A 71 -16.33 6.66 -14.60
C GLN A 71 -15.71 8.06 -14.42
N LEU A 72 -14.45 8.14 -13.97
CA LEU A 72 -13.75 9.40 -13.79
C LEU A 72 -13.65 10.21 -15.10
N LEU A 73 -13.31 9.55 -16.21
CA LEU A 73 -13.23 10.20 -17.52
C LEU A 73 -14.60 10.70 -17.99
N LYS A 74 -15.67 9.90 -17.81
CA LYS A 74 -17.02 10.29 -18.18
C LYS A 74 -17.46 11.55 -17.44
N GLU A 75 -17.24 11.60 -16.12
CA GLU A 75 -17.57 12.77 -15.30
C GLU A 75 -16.75 14.00 -15.71
N LEU A 76 -15.46 13.82 -16.02
CA LEU A 76 -14.59 14.91 -16.48
C LEU A 76 -15.08 15.50 -17.82
N PHE A 77 -15.56 14.65 -18.74
CA PHE A 77 -16.13 15.11 -20.01
C PHE A 77 -17.50 15.76 -19.86
N GLN A 78 -18.35 15.26 -18.94
CA GLN A 78 -19.69 15.82 -18.71
C GLN A 78 -19.63 17.22 -18.07
N LYS A 79 -18.77 17.43 -17.08
CA LYS A 79 -18.65 18.73 -16.38
C LYS A 79 -17.80 19.77 -17.10
N GLY A 80 -16.98 19.35 -18.07
CA GLY A 80 -16.20 20.24 -18.91
C GLY A 80 -15.11 21.05 -18.17
N PRO A 81 -14.63 22.16 -18.78
CA PRO A 81 -13.41 22.85 -18.36
C PRO A 81 -13.53 23.63 -17.03
N VAL A 82 -14.74 23.92 -16.55
CA VAL A 82 -14.96 24.61 -15.27
C VAL A 82 -14.55 23.72 -14.09
N PHE A 83 -14.94 22.44 -14.13
CA PHE A 83 -14.56 21.45 -13.12
C PHE A 83 -13.05 21.18 -13.10
N ALA A 84 -12.42 21.15 -14.28
CA ALA A 84 -10.97 21.00 -14.40
C ALA A 84 -10.20 22.18 -13.78
N ARG A 85 -10.80 23.36 -13.74
CA ARG A 85 -10.21 24.56 -13.14
C ARG A 85 -10.39 24.60 -11.62
N THR A 86 -11.51 24.09 -11.08
CA THR A 86 -11.75 24.02 -9.63
C THR A 86 -10.92 22.93 -8.93
N GLU A 87 -10.75 21.76 -9.55
CA GLU A 87 -9.97 20.65 -8.98
C GLU A 87 -8.46 20.76 -9.24
N GLY A 88 -8.07 21.63 -10.17
CA GLY A 88 -6.69 21.78 -10.64
C GLY A 88 -6.32 20.76 -11.71
N THR A 89 -5.99 21.24 -12.91
CA THR A 89 -5.63 20.39 -14.06
C THR A 89 -4.46 19.45 -13.80
N GLY A 90 -3.45 19.89 -13.04
CA GLY A 90 -2.31 19.05 -12.65
C GLY A 90 -2.68 17.90 -11.71
N ASN A 91 -3.59 18.14 -10.77
CA ASN A 91 -4.11 17.12 -9.86
C ASN A 91 -4.90 16.05 -10.63
N LEU A 92 -5.78 16.47 -11.54
CA LEU A 92 -6.54 15.58 -12.41
C LEU A 92 -5.65 14.71 -13.30
N VAL A 93 -4.64 15.30 -13.95
CA VAL A 93 -3.69 14.55 -14.79
C VAL A 93 -2.92 13.52 -13.96
N THR A 94 -2.45 13.91 -12.77
CA THR A 94 -1.73 13.01 -11.86
C THR A 94 -2.61 11.86 -11.38
N LEU A 95 -3.86 12.15 -11.04
CA LEU A 95 -4.81 11.14 -10.57
C LEU A 95 -5.18 10.14 -11.67
N VAL A 96 -5.33 10.61 -12.92
CA VAL A 96 -5.62 9.75 -14.08
C VAL A 96 -4.40 8.92 -14.50
N LEU A 97 -3.19 9.50 -14.51
CA LEU A 97 -1.99 8.80 -14.97
C LEU A 97 -1.42 7.87 -13.90
N GLU A 98 -1.31 8.33 -12.65
CA GLU A 98 -0.66 7.59 -11.56
C GLU A 98 -1.66 7.02 -10.55
N GLY A 99 -2.71 7.78 -10.23
CA GLY A 99 -3.69 7.41 -9.20
C GLY A 99 -4.43 6.10 -9.51
N ILE A 100 -4.81 5.88 -10.77
CA ILE A 100 -5.45 4.62 -11.20
C ILE A 100 -4.52 3.41 -11.00
N GLY A 101 -3.23 3.55 -11.31
CA GLY A 101 -2.24 2.50 -11.09
C GLY A 101 -2.08 2.17 -9.60
N LYS A 102 -2.01 3.20 -8.75
CA LYS A 102 -1.95 3.05 -7.29
C LYS A 102 -3.21 2.37 -6.74
N PHE A 103 -4.39 2.76 -7.20
CA PHE A 103 -5.65 2.14 -6.79
C PHE A 103 -5.75 0.67 -7.23
N ARG A 104 -5.35 0.33 -8.47
CA ARG A 104 -5.26 -1.06 -8.94
C ARG A 104 -4.36 -1.87 -8.02
N LYS A 105 -3.19 -1.34 -7.65
CA LYS A 105 -2.31 -2.02 -6.71
C LYS A 105 -2.96 -2.22 -5.36
N TYR A 106 -3.66 -1.23 -4.82
CA TYR A 106 -4.44 -1.39 -3.59
C TYR A 106 -5.48 -2.51 -3.70
N ALA A 107 -6.27 -2.56 -4.77
CA ALA A 107 -7.29 -3.60 -4.98
C ALA A 107 -6.67 -5.00 -5.12
N GLU A 108 -5.51 -5.13 -5.80
CA GLU A 108 -4.76 -6.38 -5.92
C GLU A 108 -4.30 -6.90 -4.55
N LEU A 109 -3.97 -6.00 -3.63
CA LEU A 109 -3.34 -6.34 -2.35
C LEU A 109 -4.32 -6.50 -1.20
N ILE A 110 -5.32 -5.63 -1.09
CA ILE A 110 -6.15 -5.51 0.12
C ILE A 110 -7.03 -6.74 0.33
N VAL A 111 -7.75 -7.17 -0.71
CA VAL A 111 -8.70 -8.30 -0.60
C VAL A 111 -7.96 -9.59 -0.28
N PRO A 112 -6.88 -9.97 -0.99
CA PRO A 112 -6.14 -11.18 -0.67
C PRO A 112 -5.51 -11.18 0.72
N ARG A 113 -4.98 -10.03 1.15
CA ARG A 113 -4.25 -9.95 2.41
C ARG A 113 -5.14 -9.98 3.62
N MET A 114 -6.29 -9.30 3.61
CA MET A 114 -7.20 -9.34 4.75
C MET A 114 -7.68 -10.77 5.03
N LEU A 115 -7.99 -11.53 3.97
CA LEU A 115 -8.36 -12.94 4.09
C LEU A 115 -7.19 -13.80 4.60
N SER A 116 -5.99 -13.61 4.03
CA SER A 116 -4.80 -14.38 4.43
C SER A 116 -4.39 -14.13 5.89
N VAL A 117 -4.46 -12.88 6.37
CA VAL A 117 -4.12 -12.49 7.75
C VAL A 117 -5.06 -13.09 8.78
N ALA A 118 -6.35 -13.24 8.45
CA ALA A 118 -7.32 -13.85 9.36
C ALA A 118 -7.22 -15.39 9.35
N ILE A 119 -7.14 -15.99 8.16
CA ILE A 119 -7.32 -17.44 8.00
C ILE A 119 -6.04 -18.22 8.30
N THR A 120 -4.91 -17.81 7.72
CA THR A 120 -3.68 -18.62 7.78
C THR A 120 -3.10 -18.67 9.20
N PRO A 121 -2.88 -17.54 9.91
CA PRO A 121 -2.36 -17.58 11.26
C PRO A 121 -3.30 -18.31 12.23
N ALA A 122 -4.62 -18.17 12.09
CA ALA A 122 -5.58 -18.86 12.94
C ALA A 122 -5.52 -20.39 12.78
N LEU A 123 -5.45 -20.89 11.55
CA LEU A 123 -5.32 -22.32 11.27
C LEU A 123 -3.97 -22.88 11.73
N VAL A 124 -2.88 -22.17 11.44
CA VAL A 124 -1.54 -22.57 11.88
C VAL A 124 -1.46 -22.60 13.40
N TRP A 125 -1.98 -21.57 14.07
CA TRP A 125 -2.01 -21.53 15.53
C TRP A 125 -2.83 -22.66 16.13
N LEU A 126 -4.02 -22.94 15.60
CA LEU A 126 -4.86 -24.04 16.06
C LEU A 126 -4.15 -25.39 15.94
N TYR A 127 -3.49 -25.63 14.81
CA TYR A 127 -2.75 -26.87 14.58
C TYR A 127 -1.51 -26.99 15.47
N VAL A 128 -0.76 -25.91 15.65
CA VAL A 128 0.37 -25.86 16.58
C VAL A 128 -0.11 -26.03 18.03
N PHE A 129 -1.25 -25.48 18.41
CA PHE A 129 -1.83 -25.66 19.76
C PHE A 129 -2.17 -27.11 20.08
N MET A 130 -2.65 -27.86 19.08
CA MET A 130 -2.93 -29.30 19.22
C MET A 130 -1.64 -30.13 19.30
N THR A 131 -0.54 -29.65 18.71
CA THR A 131 0.74 -30.36 18.65
C THR A 131 1.63 -30.04 19.86
N ASP A 132 1.81 -28.75 20.16
CA ASP A 132 2.62 -28.26 21.28
C ASP A 132 2.07 -26.94 21.84
N ARG A 133 1.44 -27.02 23.01
CA ARG A 133 0.79 -25.87 23.66
C ARG A 133 1.77 -24.76 24.03
N ILE A 134 3.00 -25.10 24.42
CA ILE A 134 4.01 -24.12 24.84
C ILE A 134 4.41 -23.24 23.65
N SER A 135 4.72 -23.85 22.50
CA SER A 135 5.04 -23.10 21.28
C SER A 135 3.86 -22.28 20.77
N ALA A 136 2.63 -22.81 20.87
CA ALA A 136 1.43 -22.06 20.51
C ALA A 136 1.25 -20.79 21.36
N VAL A 137 1.56 -20.86 22.66
CA VAL A 137 1.56 -19.68 23.54
C VAL A 137 2.66 -18.69 23.14
N ILE A 138 3.87 -19.17 22.82
CA ILE A 138 4.96 -18.30 22.35
C ILE A 138 4.54 -17.57 21.07
N LEU A 139 3.97 -18.27 20.09
CA LEU A 139 3.46 -17.67 18.86
C LEU A 139 2.35 -16.65 19.13
N LEU A 140 1.41 -16.97 20.03
CA LEU A 140 0.31 -16.07 20.40
C LEU A 140 0.81 -14.79 21.07
N VAL A 141 1.85 -14.87 21.91
CA VAL A 141 2.42 -13.71 22.61
C VAL A 141 3.31 -12.87 21.69
N THR A 142 4.06 -13.50 20.81
CA THR A 142 4.97 -12.81 19.87
C THR A 142 4.23 -12.12 18.73
N MET A 143 3.05 -12.60 18.33
CA MET A 143 2.26 -11.99 17.25
C MET A 143 1.81 -10.55 17.55
N PRO A 144 1.19 -10.23 18.71
CA PRO A 144 0.89 -8.85 19.09
C PRO A 144 2.14 -7.96 19.15
N ILE A 145 3.27 -8.49 19.60
CA ILE A 145 4.54 -7.74 19.64
C ILE A 145 4.91 -7.31 18.21
N LEU A 146 4.85 -8.24 17.24
CA LEU A 146 5.07 -7.94 15.82
C LEU A 146 4.07 -6.88 15.32
N ILE A 147 2.78 -7.03 15.61
CA ILE A 147 1.73 -6.09 15.18
C ILE A 147 1.97 -4.68 15.77
N VAL A 148 2.33 -4.57 17.05
CA VAL A 148 2.63 -3.27 17.69
C VAL A 148 3.80 -2.59 17.00
N PHE A 149 4.88 -3.32 16.72
CA PHE A 149 6.00 -2.76 15.96
C PHE A 149 5.60 -2.33 14.55
N LEU A 150 4.71 -3.07 13.90
CA LEU A 150 4.16 -2.70 12.60
C LEU A 150 3.41 -1.36 12.67
N ILE A 151 2.59 -1.16 13.69
CA ILE A 151 1.84 0.09 13.89
C ILE A 151 2.81 1.24 14.17
N LEU A 152 3.82 1.05 15.02
CA LEU A 152 4.80 2.10 15.34
C LEU A 152 5.58 2.57 14.11
N VAL A 153 6.02 1.63 13.28
CA VAL A 153 6.71 1.92 12.01
C VAL A 153 5.76 2.64 11.04
N GLY A 154 4.52 2.17 10.92
CA GLY A 154 3.51 2.79 10.07
C GLY A 154 3.20 4.24 10.49
N LEU A 155 3.08 4.50 11.80
CA LEU A 155 2.88 5.84 12.35
C LEU A 155 4.09 6.76 12.08
N ALA A 156 5.31 6.24 12.27
CA ALA A 156 6.53 6.98 11.95
C ALA A 156 6.59 7.34 10.46
N ALA A 157 6.16 6.42 9.59
CA ALA A 157 6.14 6.63 8.15
C ALA A 157 5.03 7.59 7.69
N LYS A 158 3.84 7.51 8.31
CA LYS A 158 2.72 8.43 8.07
C LYS A 158 3.09 9.88 8.43
N LYS A 159 3.65 10.08 9.63
CA LYS A 159 4.13 11.40 10.10
C LYS A 159 5.16 12.03 9.16
N GLN A 160 5.94 11.20 8.47
CA GLN A 160 6.92 11.64 7.49
C GLN A 160 6.31 12.08 6.16
N THR A 161 5.19 11.47 5.77
CA THR A 161 4.52 11.67 4.48
C THR A 161 3.62 12.92 4.52
N GLU A 162 2.87 13.12 5.60
CA GLU A 162 1.88 14.21 5.72
C GLU A 162 2.51 15.61 5.80
N GLY A 163 3.74 15.75 6.29
CA GLY A 163 4.39 17.06 6.45
C GLY A 163 5.32 17.49 5.31
N GLN A 164 5.49 16.67 4.26
CA GLN A 164 6.62 16.86 3.33
C GLN A 164 6.29 16.70 1.84
N LEU A 165 5.07 16.28 1.48
CA LEU A 165 4.73 15.96 0.08
C LEU A 165 4.73 17.20 -0.83
N GLU A 166 4.12 18.30 -0.39
CA GLU A 166 4.16 19.59 -1.11
C GLU A 166 5.59 20.15 -1.18
N SER A 167 6.35 20.05 -0.08
CA SER A 167 7.76 20.47 -0.07
C SER A 167 8.60 19.65 -1.06
N TYR A 168 8.29 18.37 -1.24
CA TYR A 168 8.98 17.48 -2.17
C TYR A 168 8.68 17.85 -3.63
N GLN A 169 7.41 18.10 -3.95
CA GLN A 169 6.99 18.54 -5.29
C GLN A 169 7.61 19.90 -5.64
N MET A 170 7.58 20.85 -4.69
CA MET A 170 8.21 22.15 -4.86
C MET A 170 9.71 22.02 -5.14
N LEU A 171 10.42 21.19 -4.37
CA LEU A 171 11.86 20.98 -4.52
C LEU A 171 12.23 20.24 -5.81
N SER A 172 11.41 19.28 -6.24
CA SER A 172 11.55 18.58 -7.52
C SER A 172 11.36 19.54 -8.70
N ASN A 173 10.32 20.37 -8.65
CA ASN A 173 10.07 21.40 -9.65
C ASN A 173 11.22 22.42 -9.69
N HIS A 174 11.69 22.88 -8.53
CA HIS A 174 12.82 23.80 -8.43
C HIS A 174 14.11 23.18 -8.98
N PHE A 175 14.33 21.88 -8.80
CA PHE A 175 15.48 21.17 -9.34
C PHE A 175 15.42 21.05 -10.86
N VAL A 176 14.28 20.64 -11.42
CA VAL A 176 14.07 20.55 -12.87
C VAL A 176 14.20 21.92 -13.53
N ASP A 177 13.63 22.96 -12.93
CA ASP A 177 13.75 24.33 -13.43
C ASP A 177 15.19 24.84 -13.37
N SER A 178 15.91 24.56 -12.27
CA SER A 178 17.34 24.86 -12.15
C SER A 178 18.18 24.13 -13.20
N LEU A 179 17.86 22.86 -13.52
CA LEU A 179 18.53 22.10 -14.58
C LEU A 179 18.26 22.66 -15.98
N ARG A 180 17.03 23.12 -16.25
CA ARG A 180 16.67 23.76 -17.53
C ARG A 180 17.34 25.13 -17.67
N GLY A 181 17.33 25.94 -16.61
CA GLY A 181 17.94 27.27 -16.57
C GLY A 181 19.47 27.27 -16.64
N LEU A 182 20.11 26.14 -16.31
CA LEU A 182 21.57 25.98 -16.40
C LEU A 182 22.12 26.17 -17.82
N ILE A 183 21.37 25.76 -18.84
CA ILE A 183 21.76 25.94 -20.25
C ILE A 183 21.83 27.44 -20.57
N THR A 184 20.80 28.19 -20.17
CA THR A 184 20.73 29.66 -20.35
C THR A 184 21.80 30.38 -19.53
N LEU A 185 22.00 29.99 -18.27
CA LEU A 185 23.05 30.54 -17.39
C LEU A 185 24.46 30.29 -17.91
N LYS A 186 24.69 29.15 -18.58
CA LYS A 186 25.96 28.84 -19.25
C LYS A 186 26.17 29.73 -20.48
N PHE A 187 25.13 29.93 -21.29
CA PHE A 187 25.17 30.86 -22.44
C PHE A 187 25.46 32.31 -22.01
N LEU A 188 24.88 32.75 -20.89
CA LEU A 188 25.07 34.10 -20.34
C LEU A 188 26.35 34.27 -19.51
N GLY A 189 27.21 33.24 -19.40
CA GLY A 189 28.45 33.29 -18.61
C GLY A 189 28.26 33.41 -17.09
N GLN A 190 27.03 33.25 -16.58
CA GLN A 190 26.66 33.46 -15.17
C GLN A 190 26.60 32.16 -14.34
N SER A 191 26.93 31.01 -14.94
CA SER A 191 26.83 29.68 -14.31
C SER A 191 27.55 29.58 -12.96
N ARG A 192 28.73 30.21 -12.80
CA ARG A 192 29.48 30.20 -11.54
C ARG A 192 28.79 30.98 -10.41
N LYS A 193 28.08 32.08 -10.74
CA LYS A 193 27.34 32.90 -9.77
C LYS A 193 26.08 32.19 -9.25
N HIS A 194 25.50 31.29 -10.04
CA HIS A 194 24.29 30.52 -9.66
C HIS A 194 24.56 29.12 -9.10
N MET A 195 25.84 28.70 -9.03
CA MET A 195 26.25 27.36 -8.57
C MET A 195 25.81 27.05 -7.13
N GLY A 196 25.80 28.05 -6.25
CA GLY A 196 25.34 27.90 -4.86
C GLY A 196 23.86 27.57 -4.74
N SER A 197 23.01 28.24 -5.53
CA SER A 197 21.56 27.99 -5.59
C SER A 197 21.27 26.56 -6.09
N ILE A 198 21.93 26.14 -7.16
CA ILE A 198 21.80 24.78 -7.70
C ILE A 198 22.24 23.74 -6.68
N ARG A 199 23.35 23.99 -5.97
CA ARG A 199 23.85 23.09 -4.92
C ARG A 199 22.85 22.98 -3.76
N GLN A 200 22.23 24.08 -3.36
CA GLN A 200 21.23 24.09 -2.29
C GLN A 200 19.98 23.28 -2.67
N VAL A 201 19.47 23.46 -3.89
CA VAL A 201 18.32 22.72 -4.42
C VAL A 201 18.64 21.22 -4.53
N SER A 202 19.81 20.88 -5.09
CA SER A 202 20.27 19.49 -5.22
C SER A 202 20.47 18.81 -3.85
N GLU A 203 21.09 19.48 -2.87
CA GLU A 203 21.22 18.95 -1.51
C GLU A 203 19.87 18.81 -0.79
N GLY A 204 18.92 19.71 -1.07
CA GLY A 204 17.54 19.53 -0.65
C GLY A 204 16.95 18.21 -1.19
N TYR A 205 17.01 18.01 -2.50
CA TYR A 205 16.48 16.82 -3.17
C TYR A 205 17.16 15.53 -2.68
N ARG A 206 18.49 15.56 -2.51
CA ARG A 206 19.26 14.45 -1.94
C ARG A 206 18.80 14.11 -0.52
N ARG A 207 18.67 15.10 0.36
CA ARG A 207 18.22 14.89 1.75
C ARG A 207 16.80 14.33 1.80
N ALA A 208 15.90 14.84 0.96
CA ALA A 208 14.52 14.36 0.90
C ALA A 208 14.47 12.89 0.45
N THR A 209 15.20 12.55 -0.61
CA THR A 209 15.30 11.16 -1.10
C THR A 209 15.91 10.21 -0.06
N MET A 210 17.02 10.60 0.56
CA MET A 210 17.66 9.80 1.61
C MET A 210 16.76 9.58 2.82
N ARG A 211 15.89 10.55 3.15
CA ARG A 211 14.90 10.42 4.22
C ARG A 211 13.85 9.37 3.88
N THR A 212 13.30 9.38 2.67
CA THR A 212 12.36 8.36 2.18
C THR A 212 12.99 6.97 2.17
N LEU A 213 14.20 6.83 1.62
CA LEU A 213 14.92 5.55 1.62
C LEU A 213 15.19 5.03 3.03
N ARG A 214 15.57 5.91 3.98
CA ARG A 214 15.79 5.52 5.37
C ARG A 214 14.53 4.93 6.01
N VAL A 215 13.36 5.51 5.75
CA VAL A 215 12.09 4.98 6.27
C VAL A 215 11.76 3.63 5.63
N ALA A 216 11.91 3.50 4.31
CA ALA A 216 11.65 2.25 3.62
C ALA A 216 12.55 1.10 4.13
N PHE A 217 13.85 1.37 4.29
CA PHE A 217 14.79 0.40 4.83
C PHE A 217 14.55 0.11 6.31
N LEU A 218 14.29 1.12 7.15
CA LEU A 218 14.03 0.91 8.58
C LEU A 218 12.74 0.12 8.80
N SER A 219 11.72 0.37 7.98
CA SER A 219 10.45 -0.37 8.01
C SER A 219 10.65 -1.83 7.63
N SER A 220 11.33 -2.10 6.52
CA SER A 220 11.64 -3.46 6.06
C SER A 220 12.54 -4.19 7.06
N PHE A 221 13.57 -3.51 7.57
CA PHE A 221 14.49 -4.06 8.57
C PHE A 221 13.78 -4.40 9.88
N ALA A 222 12.96 -3.49 10.42
CA ALA A 222 12.23 -3.76 11.65
C ALA A 222 11.32 -5.00 11.48
N LEU A 223 10.63 -5.07 10.36
CA LEU A 223 9.74 -6.17 10.04
C LEU A 223 10.49 -7.51 9.96
N ASP A 224 11.64 -7.54 9.29
CA ASP A 224 12.47 -8.75 9.19
C ASP A 224 13.08 -9.13 10.54
N PHE A 225 13.59 -8.15 11.28
CA PHE A 225 14.20 -8.33 12.60
C PHE A 225 13.21 -8.96 13.60
N PHE A 226 11.99 -8.43 13.73
CA PHE A 226 11.02 -8.95 14.68
C PHE A 226 10.43 -10.30 14.24
N THR A 227 10.27 -10.52 12.95
CA THR A 227 9.86 -11.84 12.44
C THR A 227 10.92 -12.89 12.75
N MET A 228 12.20 -12.59 12.48
CA MET A 228 13.31 -13.49 12.78
C MET A 228 13.48 -13.71 14.28
N LEU A 229 13.35 -12.67 15.11
CA LEU A 229 13.44 -12.79 16.56
C LEU A 229 12.32 -13.67 17.12
N SER A 230 11.10 -13.53 16.60
CA SER A 230 9.96 -14.34 17.01
C SER A 230 10.15 -15.81 16.66
N VAL A 231 10.57 -16.11 15.42
CA VAL A 231 10.89 -17.48 14.97
C VAL A 231 12.07 -18.06 15.74
N ALA A 232 13.12 -17.27 15.99
CA ALA A 232 14.27 -17.69 16.78
C ALA A 232 13.90 -18.04 18.23
N SER A 233 13.00 -17.26 18.85
CA SER A 233 12.52 -17.54 20.21
C SER A 233 11.81 -18.90 20.29
N VAL A 234 11.00 -19.23 19.28
CA VAL A 234 10.36 -20.55 19.15
C VAL A 234 11.42 -21.64 18.94
N ALA A 235 12.36 -21.43 18.02
CA ALA A 235 13.41 -22.40 17.71
C ALA A 235 14.30 -22.74 18.91
N VAL A 236 14.69 -21.73 19.71
CA VAL A 236 15.47 -21.93 20.94
C VAL A 236 14.68 -22.75 21.96
N ASN A 237 13.39 -22.46 22.15
CA ASN A 237 12.54 -23.24 23.06
C ASN A 237 12.44 -24.71 22.63
N LEU A 238 12.18 -24.95 21.33
CA LEU A 238 12.11 -26.29 20.76
C LEU A 238 13.44 -27.04 20.91
N GLY A 239 14.57 -26.39 20.60
CA GLY A 239 15.90 -26.98 20.71
C GLY A 239 16.27 -27.39 22.14
N LEU A 240 16.01 -26.53 23.13
CA LEU A 240 16.23 -26.86 24.54
C LEU A 240 15.37 -28.04 25.01
N ARG A 241 14.13 -28.12 24.50
CA ARG A 241 13.19 -29.20 24.84
C ARG A 241 13.49 -30.52 24.12
N LEU A 242 14.15 -30.47 22.97
CA LEU A 242 14.70 -31.66 22.32
C LEU A 242 15.89 -32.21 23.11
N ILE A 243 16.81 -31.34 23.53
CA ILE A 243 18.01 -31.74 24.27
C ILE A 243 17.67 -32.34 25.64
N ASN A 244 16.67 -31.80 26.33
CA ASN A 244 16.24 -32.31 27.63
C ASN A 244 15.29 -33.53 27.55
N GLY A 245 14.95 -33.98 26.33
CA GLY A 245 14.07 -35.13 26.10
C GLY A 245 12.58 -34.89 26.39
N SER A 246 12.15 -33.64 26.60
CA SER A 246 10.74 -33.29 26.87
C SER A 246 9.87 -33.10 25.61
N LEU A 247 10.47 -33.16 24.42
CA LEU A 247 9.80 -33.04 23.13
C LEU A 247 10.46 -33.95 22.10
N GLU A 248 9.66 -34.62 21.28
CA GLU A 248 10.14 -35.45 20.17
C GLU A 248 10.53 -34.62 18.94
N LEU A 249 11.37 -35.19 18.07
CA LEU A 249 11.86 -34.52 16.86
C LEU A 249 10.74 -34.11 15.90
N LEU A 250 9.78 -35.00 15.65
CA LEU A 250 8.67 -34.74 14.71
C LEU A 250 7.84 -33.50 15.10
N PRO A 251 7.25 -33.40 16.31
CA PRO A 251 6.49 -32.21 16.69
C PRO A 251 7.38 -30.95 16.75
N ALA A 252 8.65 -31.08 17.16
CA ALA A 252 9.56 -29.93 17.15
C ALA A 252 9.82 -29.40 15.73
N LEU A 253 10.11 -30.29 14.78
CA LEU A 253 10.38 -29.93 13.40
C LEU A 253 9.13 -29.37 12.70
N LEU A 254 7.97 -29.97 12.98
CA LEU A 254 6.69 -29.50 12.46
C LEU A 254 6.40 -28.06 12.89
N VAL A 255 6.54 -27.76 14.19
CA VAL A 255 6.35 -26.41 14.71
C VAL A 255 7.40 -25.45 14.15
N LEU A 256 8.65 -25.89 14.02
CA LEU A 256 9.73 -25.06 13.45
C LEU A 256 9.44 -24.66 11.99
N ILE A 257 8.90 -25.57 11.18
CA ILE A 257 8.52 -25.30 9.79
C ILE A 257 7.31 -24.36 9.71
N LEU A 258 6.34 -24.51 10.63
CA LEU A 258 5.12 -23.70 10.65
C LEU A 258 5.30 -22.30 11.25
N ALA A 259 6.28 -22.10 12.13
CA ALA A 259 6.54 -20.80 12.76
C ALA A 259 6.68 -19.63 11.77
N PRO A 260 7.52 -19.70 10.71
CA PRO A 260 7.60 -18.61 9.72
C PRO A 260 6.29 -18.41 8.93
N GLU A 261 5.55 -19.48 8.65
CA GLU A 261 4.27 -19.42 7.94
C GLU A 261 3.18 -18.69 8.74
N PHE A 262 3.23 -18.79 10.07
CA PHE A 262 2.32 -18.08 10.97
C PHE A 262 2.48 -16.55 10.88
N PHE A 263 3.71 -16.04 10.79
CA PHE A 263 3.98 -14.60 10.72
C PHE A 263 3.89 -14.02 9.30
N LEU A 264 4.02 -14.86 8.27
CA LEU A 264 4.13 -14.44 6.88
C LEU A 264 2.98 -13.51 6.42
N PRO A 265 1.69 -13.79 6.67
CA PRO A 265 0.60 -12.92 6.22
C PRO A 265 0.66 -11.50 6.79
N VAL A 266 0.98 -11.36 8.09
CA VAL A 266 1.09 -10.05 8.75
C VAL A 266 2.32 -9.30 8.27
N ARG A 267 3.44 -10.02 8.09
CA ARG A 267 4.65 -9.50 7.44
C ARG A 267 4.35 -8.96 6.03
N MET A 268 3.55 -9.65 5.23
CA MET A 268 3.17 -9.17 3.90
C MET A 268 2.24 -7.95 3.92
N VAL A 269 1.38 -7.78 4.94
CA VAL A 269 0.62 -6.53 5.11
C VAL A 269 1.55 -5.37 5.43
N GLY A 270 2.53 -5.61 6.30
CA GLY A 270 3.49 -4.60 6.71
C GLY A 270 4.37 -4.08 5.58
N ALA A 271 4.93 -5.00 4.78
CA ALA A 271 5.84 -4.69 3.68
C ALA A 271 5.21 -3.74 2.63
N ASP A 272 3.90 -3.79 2.51
CA ASP A 272 3.16 -3.08 1.47
C ASP A 272 2.23 -2.00 2.02
N PHE A 273 2.36 -1.67 3.30
CA PHE A 273 1.54 -0.66 3.96
C PHE A 273 1.47 0.64 3.15
N HIS A 274 2.60 1.11 2.63
CA HIS A 274 2.68 2.31 1.78
C HIS A 274 1.90 2.18 0.47
N ALA A 275 2.07 1.08 -0.25
CA ALA A 275 1.34 0.85 -1.50
C ALA A 275 -0.17 0.81 -1.25
N THR A 276 -0.60 0.25 -0.11
CA THR A 276 -2.02 0.24 0.25
C THR A 276 -2.54 1.61 0.66
N LEU A 277 -1.77 2.43 1.37
CA LEU A 277 -2.15 3.80 1.74
C LEU A 277 -2.28 4.71 0.52
N ASP A 278 -1.25 4.72 -0.34
CA ASP A 278 -1.22 5.54 -1.56
C ASP A 278 -2.39 5.21 -2.49
N GLY A 279 -2.66 3.91 -2.68
CA GLY A 279 -3.77 3.45 -3.51
C GLY A 279 -5.14 3.72 -2.89
N LYS A 280 -5.27 3.63 -1.57
CA LYS A 280 -6.49 3.99 -0.85
C LYS A 280 -6.80 5.49 -1.02
N GLN A 281 -5.80 6.35 -0.80
CA GLN A 281 -5.96 7.80 -0.96
C GLN A 281 -6.33 8.17 -2.40
N ALA A 282 -5.65 7.59 -3.39
CA ALA A 282 -6.00 7.80 -4.79
C ALA A 282 -7.44 7.36 -5.11
N GLY A 283 -7.88 6.22 -4.58
CA GLY A 283 -9.25 5.73 -4.68
C GLY A 283 -10.28 6.69 -4.08
N GLU A 284 -10.04 7.16 -2.86
CA GLU A 284 -10.90 8.12 -2.17
C GLU A 284 -11.00 9.45 -2.94
N SER A 285 -9.88 9.97 -3.45
CA SER A 285 -9.87 11.18 -4.29
C SER A 285 -10.68 11.01 -5.57
N MET A 286 -10.54 9.87 -6.27
CA MET A 286 -11.32 9.59 -7.48
C MET A 286 -12.82 9.46 -7.17
N LEU A 287 -13.19 8.75 -6.10
CA LEU A 287 -14.59 8.62 -5.71
C LEU A 287 -15.21 9.95 -5.29
N ARG A 288 -14.47 10.83 -4.59
CA ARG A 288 -14.94 12.18 -4.25
C ARG A 288 -15.26 12.97 -5.51
N MET A 289 -14.36 12.99 -6.49
CA MET A 289 -14.59 13.69 -7.77
C MET A 289 -15.81 13.15 -8.53
N ILE A 290 -16.05 11.84 -8.47
CA ILE A 290 -17.23 11.21 -9.10
C ILE A 290 -18.52 11.52 -8.31
N HIS A 291 -18.49 11.53 -6.97
CA HIS A 291 -19.68 11.77 -6.16
C HIS A 291 -20.05 13.25 -6.05
N ASP A 292 -19.08 14.15 -5.91
CA ASP A 292 -19.29 15.60 -6.01
C ASP A 292 -19.75 16.00 -7.42
N ALA A 293 -19.71 15.08 -8.38
CA ALA A 293 -20.37 15.23 -9.67
C ALA A 293 -21.86 14.94 -9.68
N ARG A 294 -22.30 13.87 -9.04
CA ARG A 294 -23.71 13.50 -8.99
C ARG A 294 -24.56 14.43 -8.13
N SER A 295 -23.98 15.04 -7.09
CA SER A 295 -24.68 16.01 -6.23
C SER A 295 -25.10 17.30 -6.95
N GLY A 296 -24.51 17.60 -8.12
CA GLY A 296 -24.91 18.74 -8.96
C GLY A 296 -26.10 18.45 -9.88
N GLU A 297 -26.39 17.18 -10.18
CA GLU A 297 -27.52 16.79 -11.06
C GLU A 297 -28.86 16.79 -10.30
N GLY A 298 -28.86 16.49 -8.99
CA GLY A 298 -30.08 16.39 -8.17
C GLY A 298 -30.82 17.70 -7.87
N ILE A 299 -30.28 18.86 -8.28
CA ILE A 299 -30.96 20.16 -8.14
C ILE A 299 -31.65 20.58 -9.46
N ALA A 300 -31.31 19.96 -10.59
CA ALA A 300 -31.82 20.36 -11.90
C ALA A 300 -33.11 19.63 -12.35
N GLU A 301 -33.50 18.52 -11.69
CA GLU A 301 -34.61 17.65 -12.14
C GLU A 301 -36.00 17.98 -11.55
N HIS A 302 -36.19 19.11 -10.85
CA HIS A 302 -37.50 19.46 -10.25
C HIS A 302 -38.08 20.83 -10.65
N GLN A 303 -37.61 21.44 -11.73
CA GLN A 303 -38.26 22.63 -12.30
C GLN A 303 -38.30 22.57 -13.83
N GLU A 304 -39.24 21.79 -14.37
CA GLU A 304 -39.75 22.00 -15.73
C GLU A 304 -41.27 22.10 -15.70
N GLU A 305 -41.77 23.32 -15.46
CA GLU A 305 -42.99 23.82 -16.09
C GLU A 305 -42.58 25.01 -16.98
N PRO A 306 -43.11 25.14 -18.21
CA PRO A 306 -42.69 26.19 -19.12
C PRO A 306 -43.42 27.49 -18.78
N GLN A 307 -42.73 28.42 -18.12
CA GLN A 307 -43.13 29.83 -18.08
C GLN A 307 -42.40 30.62 -19.15
N GLU A 308 -43.22 31.33 -19.92
CA GLU A 308 -42.88 32.14 -21.08
C GLU A 308 -41.71 33.10 -20.82
N ALA A 309 -40.93 33.30 -21.87
CA ALA A 309 -39.75 34.15 -21.89
C ALA A 309 -40.10 35.61 -21.57
N GLU A 310 -39.88 36.03 -20.33
CA GLU A 310 -39.76 37.44 -19.97
C GLU A 310 -38.29 37.79 -19.75
N SER A 311 -37.74 38.46 -20.77
CA SER A 311 -36.41 39.05 -20.77
C SER A 311 -36.29 40.10 -19.65
N ALA A 312 -35.68 39.73 -18.53
CA ALA A 312 -35.20 40.67 -17.52
C ALA A 312 -33.70 40.43 -17.29
N GLY A 313 -32.87 41.26 -17.93
CA GLY A 313 -31.44 41.30 -17.71
C GLY A 313 -31.13 41.54 -16.24
N LYS A 314 -30.64 40.52 -15.54
CA LYS A 314 -30.13 40.67 -14.18
C LYS A 314 -28.76 41.32 -14.24
N SER A 315 -28.76 42.62 -13.97
CA SER A 315 -27.57 43.43 -13.67
C SER A 315 -26.74 42.77 -12.57
N PHE A 316 -25.45 42.57 -12.81
CA PHE A 316 -24.47 42.32 -11.75
C PHE A 316 -24.44 43.56 -10.87
N ALA A 317 -24.96 43.46 -9.65
CA ALA A 317 -24.86 44.53 -8.67
C ALA A 317 -23.38 44.73 -8.29
N SER A 318 -22.73 45.70 -8.94
CA SER A 318 -21.48 46.29 -8.49
C SER A 318 -21.74 47.00 -7.16
N PRO A 319 -20.88 46.87 -6.13
CA PRO A 319 -21.02 47.58 -4.85
C PRO A 319 -20.82 49.11 -4.96
N PHE A 320 -20.74 49.66 -6.18
CA PHE A 320 -20.54 51.07 -6.46
C PHE A 320 -21.63 51.59 -7.40
N GLU A 321 -22.34 52.63 -6.94
CA GLU A 321 -23.23 53.45 -7.77
C GLU A 321 -22.44 54.58 -8.41
N TRP A 322 -22.39 54.58 -9.74
CA TRP A 322 -21.75 55.65 -10.52
C TRP A 322 -22.73 56.80 -10.73
N SER A 323 -22.25 58.04 -10.61
CA SER A 323 -23.02 59.25 -10.97
C SER A 323 -22.22 60.11 -11.96
N GLU A 324 -22.88 61.02 -12.68
CA GLU A 324 -22.20 61.94 -13.61
C GLU A 324 -21.19 62.89 -12.93
N ARG A 325 -21.13 62.91 -11.60
CA ARG A 325 -20.17 63.70 -10.81
C ARG A 325 -19.09 62.85 -10.13
N SER A 326 -18.97 61.58 -10.47
CA SER A 326 -17.95 60.71 -9.88
C SER A 326 -16.55 61.08 -10.39
N GLU A 327 -15.72 61.66 -9.53
CA GLU A 327 -14.32 61.97 -9.82
C GLU A 327 -13.38 60.88 -9.32
N LEU A 328 -12.41 60.50 -10.16
CA LEU A 328 -11.43 59.45 -9.87
C LEU A 328 -10.27 60.04 -9.06
N GLN A 329 -10.23 59.81 -7.74
CA GLN A 329 -9.10 60.21 -6.91
C GLN A 329 -8.00 59.14 -6.92
N LEU A 330 -6.87 59.44 -7.56
CA LEU A 330 -5.66 58.63 -7.50
C LEU A 330 -4.79 59.10 -6.33
N THR A 331 -4.77 58.36 -5.23
CA THR A 331 -3.82 58.57 -4.13
C THR A 331 -2.65 57.59 -4.24
N GLY A 332 -1.41 58.11 -4.22
CA GLY A 332 -0.21 57.29 -4.05
C GLY A 332 0.78 57.21 -5.23
N ILE A 333 0.86 58.23 -6.09
CA ILE A 333 2.01 58.38 -6.99
C ILE A 333 2.76 59.66 -6.59
N GLY A 334 3.80 59.45 -5.79
CA GLY A 334 4.82 60.42 -5.40
C GLY A 334 6.08 59.64 -5.01
#